data_AF-A0A0C2FD97-F1
#
_entry.id   AF-A0A0C2FD97-F1
#
_cell.length_a   1.000
_cell.length_b   1.000
_cell.length_c   1.000
_cell.angle_alpha   90.00
_cell.angle_beta   90.00
_cell.angle_gamma   90.00
#
_symmetry.space_group_name_H-M   'P 1'
#
loop_
_entity.id
_entity.type
_entity.pdbx_description
1 polymer ?
#
loop_
_entity_poly.entity_id
_entity_poly.type
_entity_poly.pdbx_seq_one_letter_code
_entity_poly.pdbx_strand_id
1 'polypeptide(L)'
;MEFDFGEWAVNFRDYPIPYLLAKDMHFFGIVVGAEEFEEGGRSLRECLVPLPHPWETHIIERNMSPLKFYYDMQCESAEYSATYGPCWEPCLSMVSLMWNNISAPSRDPSIPLPFWDKMRFLLHGRFSWLSSKVVTTMLASPDPYNTTETVEMCWDEFGLDWMLGEIRIRCGLRVFMRTASRYDDSRILFLPDLKLRVLLDWICSGDPHDHHSVTLCAPHRLPHYSTDHDSYRAFRSSSLDLSLTFDVAAGAGNGDTGDRLPH
;
A
#
# COMPACT_ATOMS: atom_id res chain seq x y z
N MET A 1 0.53 -5.16 20.14
CA MET A 1 1.77 -5.05 19.35
C MET A 1 2.20 -3.61 19.46
N GLU A 2 3.45 -3.34 19.82
CA GLU A 2 3.96 -1.98 20.04
C GLU A 2 5.40 -1.95 19.52
N PHE A 3 5.71 -0.98 18.66
CA PHE A 3 6.99 -0.84 17.98
C PHE A 3 7.37 0.62 17.87
N ASP A 4 8.54 0.96 18.42
CA ASP A 4 9.10 2.30 18.43
C ASP A 4 10.37 2.39 17.59
N PHE A 5 10.44 3.44 16.77
CA PHE A 5 11.62 3.78 15.99
C PHE A 5 11.94 5.26 16.18
N GLY A 6 13.13 5.57 16.72
CA GLY A 6 13.60 6.96 16.75
C GLY A 6 13.88 7.49 15.35
N GLU A 7 14.54 6.69 14.52
CA GLU A 7 14.75 6.99 13.09
C GLU A 7 14.74 5.68 12.29
N TRP A 8 14.01 5.68 11.17
CA TRP A 8 14.01 4.59 10.20
C TRP A 8 14.17 5.16 8.79
N ALA A 9 15.13 4.65 8.03
CA ALA A 9 15.42 5.14 6.69
C ALA A 9 15.60 3.98 5.70
N VAL A 10 15.09 4.17 4.49
CA VAL A 10 15.29 3.28 3.35
C VAL A 10 16.13 4.00 2.31
N ASN A 11 17.35 3.52 2.11
CA ASN A 11 18.32 4.09 1.16
C ASN A 11 18.65 3.07 0.07
N PHE A 12 18.68 3.53 -1.18
CA PHE A 12 19.20 2.75 -2.29
C PHE A 12 20.67 3.06 -2.50
N ARG A 13 21.44 2.03 -2.84
CA ARG A 13 22.86 2.18 -3.16
C ARG A 13 23.01 3.12 -4.37
N ASP A 14 23.90 4.11 -4.24
CA ASP A 14 24.19 5.12 -5.26
C ASP A 14 23.05 6.14 -5.50
N TYR A 15 22.14 6.31 -4.53
CA TYR A 15 21.12 7.37 -4.53
C TYR A 15 21.42 8.34 -3.38
N PRO A 16 21.54 9.66 -3.65
CA PRO A 16 21.88 10.64 -2.62
C PRO A 16 20.70 10.98 -1.69
N ILE A 17 19.46 10.77 -2.16
CA ILE A 17 18.24 11.09 -1.42
C ILE A 17 17.63 9.80 -0.87
N PRO A 18 17.25 9.76 0.43
CA PRO A 18 16.55 8.61 0.99
C PRO A 18 15.20 8.41 0.30
N TYR A 19 14.85 7.15 0.02
CA TYR A 19 13.55 6.81 -0.57
C TYR A 19 12.44 7.01 0.47
N LEU A 20 12.68 6.56 1.70
CA LEU A 20 11.81 6.79 2.85
C LEU A 20 12.65 7.22 4.06
N LEU A 21 12.14 8.16 4.84
CA LEU A 21 12.69 8.54 6.13
C LEU A 21 11.54 8.81 7.10
N ALA A 22 11.53 8.11 8.22
CA ALA A 22 10.60 8.31 9.31
C ALA A 22 11.36 8.64 10.59
N LYS A 23 10.86 9.60 11.36
CA LYS A 23 11.40 9.99 12.67
C LYS A 23 10.33 9.94 13.74
N ASP A 24 10.74 9.49 14.92
CA ASP A 24 9.91 9.31 16.11
C ASP A 24 8.59 8.60 15.76
N MET A 25 8.70 7.43 15.14
CA MET A 25 7.58 6.65 14.64
C MET A 25 7.19 5.58 15.67
N HIS A 26 5.96 5.65 16.14
CA HIS A 26 5.37 4.76 17.13
C HIS A 26 4.17 4.01 16.51
N PHE A 27 4.29 2.69 16.37
CA PHE A 27 3.19 1.83 15.96
C PHE A 27 2.63 1.08 17.16
N PHE A 28 1.32 1.12 17.34
CA PHE A 28 0.66 0.40 18.41
C PHE A 28 -0.71 -0.11 17.97
N GLY A 29 -1.17 -1.18 18.61
CA GLY A 29 -2.47 -1.78 18.34
C GLY A 29 -2.43 -3.30 18.27
N ILE A 30 -3.42 -3.88 17.60
CA ILE A 30 -3.60 -5.33 17.47
C ILE A 30 -3.48 -5.71 16.00
N VAL A 31 -2.66 -6.71 15.71
CA VAL A 31 -2.60 -7.38 14.41
C VAL A 31 -2.70 -8.87 14.64
N VAL A 32 -3.59 -9.52 13.92
CA VAL A 32 -3.77 -10.96 13.92
C VAL A 32 -3.67 -11.45 12.48
N GLY A 33 -2.71 -12.32 12.21
CA GLY A 33 -2.66 -13.08 10.97
C GLY A 33 -3.44 -14.37 11.14
N ALA A 34 -4.35 -14.68 10.22
CA ALA A 34 -5.05 -15.96 10.19
C ALA A 34 -5.09 -16.53 8.76
N GLU A 35 -4.84 -17.82 8.67
CA GLU A 35 -5.00 -18.59 7.43
C GLU A 35 -6.27 -19.41 7.53
N GLU A 36 -6.98 -19.50 6.40
CA GLU A 36 -8.18 -20.32 6.32
C GLU A 36 -7.82 -21.78 6.07
N PHE A 37 -8.29 -22.67 6.93
CA PHE A 37 -8.11 -24.11 6.77
C PHE A 37 -9.46 -24.75 6.46
N GLU A 38 -9.66 -25.13 5.20
CA GLU A 38 -10.89 -25.79 4.76
C GLU A 38 -10.86 -27.28 5.15
N GLU A 39 -11.91 -27.75 5.83
CA GLU A 39 -12.04 -29.16 6.25
C GLU A 39 -12.09 -30.13 5.05
N GLY A 40 -12.62 -29.69 3.91
CA GLY A 40 -12.65 -30.45 2.65
C GLY A 40 -11.29 -30.60 1.98
N GLY A 41 -10.27 -29.87 2.47
CA GLY A 41 -8.89 -29.94 2.01
C GLY A 41 -8.67 -29.50 0.56
N ARG A 42 -9.60 -28.84 -0.13
CA ARG A 42 -9.37 -28.48 -1.55
C ARG A 42 -8.22 -27.50 -1.70
N SER A 43 -7.98 -26.68 -0.67
CA SER A 43 -6.85 -25.76 -0.59
C SER A 43 -5.50 -26.43 -0.26
N LEU A 44 -5.48 -27.72 0.12
CA LEU A 44 -4.26 -28.44 0.46
C LEU A 44 -3.55 -28.93 -0.78
N ARG A 45 -2.24 -28.68 -0.84
CA ARG A 45 -1.36 -29.11 -1.92
C ARG A 45 -0.28 -30.06 -1.44
N GLU A 46 -0.13 -31.17 -2.14
CA GLU A 46 1.01 -32.06 -1.97
C GLU A 46 2.31 -31.41 -2.48
N CYS A 47 3.34 -31.48 -1.66
CA CYS A 47 4.67 -30.97 -1.96
C CYS A 47 5.71 -32.05 -1.69
N LEU A 48 6.46 -32.42 -2.73
CA LEU A 48 7.60 -33.31 -2.61
C LEU A 48 8.78 -32.54 -2.00
N VAL A 49 9.35 -33.07 -0.91
CA VAL A 49 10.55 -32.54 -0.28
C VAL A 49 11.68 -33.55 -0.51
N PRO A 50 12.56 -33.32 -1.50
CA PRO A 50 13.70 -34.19 -1.72
C PRO A 50 14.70 -34.01 -0.58
N LEU A 51 14.97 -35.08 0.15
CA LEU A 51 15.99 -35.10 1.20
C LEU A 51 17.26 -35.80 0.68
N PRO A 52 18.45 -35.42 1.16
CA PRO A 52 19.68 -36.11 0.79
C PRO A 52 19.72 -37.52 1.39
N HIS A 53 20.46 -38.43 0.75
CA HIS A 53 20.69 -39.77 1.30
C HIS A 53 21.27 -39.67 2.73
N PRO A 54 20.78 -40.43 3.73
CA PRO A 54 19.93 -41.64 3.64
C PRO A 54 18.42 -41.41 3.71
N TRP A 55 17.94 -40.16 3.74
CA TRP A 55 16.52 -39.88 3.89
C TRP A 55 15.78 -39.97 2.55
N GLU A 56 14.59 -40.56 2.56
CA GLU A 56 13.73 -40.65 1.39
C GLU A 56 12.98 -39.33 1.14
N THR A 57 12.53 -39.14 -0.10
CA THR A 57 11.67 -38.00 -0.45
C THR A 57 10.32 -38.14 0.27
N HIS A 58 9.94 -37.13 1.04
CA HIS A 58 8.64 -37.10 1.72
C HIS A 58 7.62 -36.24 0.95
N ILE A 59 6.36 -36.68 0.97
CA ILE A 59 5.22 -35.88 0.52
C ILE A 59 4.62 -35.21 1.75
N ILE A 60 4.58 -33.88 1.76
CA ILE A 60 3.90 -33.10 2.79
C ILE A 60 2.73 -32.34 2.18
N GLU A 61 1.64 -32.23 2.92
CA GLU A 61 0.54 -31.34 2.55
C GLU A 61 0.82 -29.92 3.06
N ARG A 62 0.62 -28.92 2.19
CA ARG A 62 0.73 -27.51 2.53
C ARG A 62 -0.57 -26.80 2.18
N ASN A 63 -1.08 -25.99 3.10
CA ASN A 63 -2.20 -25.12 2.82
C ASN A 63 -1.79 -24.03 1.82
N MET A 64 -2.68 -23.71 0.88
CA MET A 64 -2.46 -22.62 -0.09
C MET A 64 -3.21 -21.35 0.26
N SER A 65 -4.13 -21.39 1.23
CA SER A 65 -4.87 -20.22 1.68
C SER A 65 -3.90 -19.12 2.14
N PRO A 66 -4.05 -17.88 1.66
CA PRO A 66 -3.15 -16.82 2.05
C PRO A 66 -3.43 -16.37 3.49
N LEU A 67 -2.39 -15.84 4.12
CA LEU A 67 -2.48 -15.17 5.41
C LEU A 67 -3.29 -13.88 5.27
N LYS A 68 -4.47 -13.84 5.89
CA LYS A 68 -5.31 -12.65 6.02
C LYS A 68 -4.92 -11.91 7.30
N PHE A 69 -4.85 -10.58 7.26
CA PHE A 69 -4.52 -9.73 8.39
C PHE A 69 -5.76 -9.03 8.91
N TYR A 70 -6.05 -9.21 10.19
CA TYR A 70 -7.08 -8.50 10.93
C TYR A 70 -6.39 -7.53 11.87
N TYR A 71 -6.66 -6.24 11.75
CA TYR A 71 -5.92 -5.22 12.47
C TYR A 71 -6.76 -4.05 12.96
N ASP A 72 -6.41 -3.57 14.14
CA ASP A 72 -6.76 -2.24 14.63
C ASP A 72 -5.45 -1.60 15.06
N MET A 73 -4.87 -0.82 14.15
CA MET A 73 -3.52 -0.31 14.25
C MET A 73 -3.51 1.21 14.18
N GLN A 74 -2.70 1.80 15.04
CA GLN A 74 -2.42 3.22 15.06
C GLN A 74 -0.93 3.44 14.83
N CYS A 75 -0.61 4.55 14.17
CA CYS A 75 0.73 5.03 13.92
C CYS A 75 0.79 6.50 14.30
N GLU A 76 1.81 6.89 15.05
CA GLU A 76 2.14 8.27 15.33
C GLU A 76 3.56 8.55 14.85
N SER A 77 3.80 9.66 14.16
CA SER A 77 5.14 10.06 13.72
C SER A 77 5.38 11.56 13.84
N ALA A 78 6.61 11.97 14.15
CA ALA A 78 6.95 13.39 14.12
C ALA A 78 7.16 13.88 12.67
N GLU A 79 7.99 13.17 11.91
CA GLU A 79 8.32 13.51 10.53
C GLU A 79 8.32 12.24 9.67
N TYR A 80 7.70 12.32 8.51
CA TYR A 80 7.77 11.28 7.49
C TYR A 80 8.05 11.91 6.14
N SER A 81 9.07 11.40 5.45
CA SER A 81 9.45 11.81 4.11
C SER A 81 9.42 10.60 3.19
N ALA A 82 8.76 10.76 2.04
CA ALA A 82 8.78 9.79 0.96
C ALA A 82 9.15 10.47 -0.35
N THR A 83 10.17 9.94 -1.02
CA THR A 83 10.64 10.46 -2.29
C THR A 83 10.39 9.43 -3.38
N TYR A 84 9.79 9.86 -4.48
CA TYR A 84 9.58 9.03 -5.66
C TYR A 84 10.03 9.75 -6.91
N GLY A 85 10.45 9.00 -7.92
CA GLY A 85 10.84 9.54 -9.22
C GLY A 85 11.17 8.41 -10.20
N PRO A 86 11.22 8.71 -11.51
CA PRO A 86 11.52 7.72 -12.54
C PRO A 86 12.84 6.98 -12.32
N CYS A 87 13.80 7.59 -11.64
CA CYS A 87 15.08 6.98 -11.33
C CYS A 87 14.97 5.75 -10.41
N TRP A 88 13.97 5.66 -9.52
CA TRP A 88 13.81 4.52 -8.61
C TRP A 88 13.16 3.28 -9.25
N GLU A 89 12.53 3.41 -10.42
CA GLU A 89 11.78 2.33 -11.08
C GLU A 89 12.58 1.02 -11.27
N PRO A 90 13.85 1.05 -11.72
CA PRO A 90 14.64 -0.18 -11.87
C PRO A 90 14.88 -0.88 -10.52
N CYS A 91 15.13 -0.11 -9.46
CA CYS A 91 15.36 -0.64 -8.12
C CYS A 91 14.08 -1.25 -7.53
N LEU A 92 12.95 -0.56 -7.65
CA LEU A 92 11.65 -1.05 -7.18
C LEU A 92 11.22 -2.31 -7.95
N SER A 93 11.49 -2.37 -9.25
CA SER A 93 11.26 -3.56 -10.07
C SER A 93 12.08 -4.76 -9.60
N MET A 94 13.35 -4.55 -9.24
CA MET A 94 14.20 -5.60 -8.68
C MET A 94 13.71 -6.07 -7.31
N VAL A 95 13.31 -5.15 -6.42
CA VAL A 95 12.74 -5.50 -5.12
C VAL A 95 11.48 -6.34 -5.30
N SER A 96 10.60 -5.96 -6.25
CA SER A 96 9.40 -6.72 -6.59
C SER A 96 9.72 -8.14 -7.07
N LEU A 97 10.70 -8.29 -7.97
CA LEU A 97 11.18 -9.60 -8.43
C LEU A 97 11.72 -10.46 -7.27
N MET A 98 12.49 -9.86 -6.37
CA MET A 98 13.05 -10.58 -5.21
C MET A 98 11.98 -10.97 -4.20
N TRP A 99 10.93 -10.15 -4.03
CA TRP A 99 9.81 -10.44 -3.15
C TRP A 99 9.07 -11.73 -3.55
N ASN A 100 9.02 -12.06 -4.85
CA ASN A 100 8.44 -13.33 -5.32
C ASN A 100 9.16 -14.57 -4.78
N ASN A 101 10.41 -14.47 -4.34
CA ASN A 101 11.15 -15.57 -3.71
C ASN A 101 10.75 -15.75 -2.23
N ILE A 102 10.29 -14.69 -1.57
CA ILE A 102 9.85 -14.71 -0.16
C ILE A 102 8.38 -15.14 -0.10
N SER A 103 7.54 -14.46 -0.88
CA SER A 103 6.11 -14.72 -0.97
C SER A 103 5.78 -15.25 -2.36
N ALA A 104 5.90 -16.56 -2.53
CA ALA A 104 5.56 -17.21 -3.79
C ALA A 104 4.11 -16.93 -4.20
N PRO A 105 3.82 -16.73 -5.50
CA PRO A 105 2.46 -16.59 -5.99
C PRO A 105 1.59 -17.80 -5.60
N SER A 106 0.29 -17.56 -5.41
CA SER A 106 -0.68 -18.63 -5.22
C SER A 106 -0.60 -19.61 -6.40
N ARG A 107 -0.73 -20.92 -6.10
CA ARG A 107 -0.78 -21.97 -7.13
C ARG A 107 -2.20 -22.38 -7.48
N ASP A 108 -3.18 -21.64 -7.01
CA ASP A 108 -4.56 -21.77 -7.46
C ASP A 108 -4.64 -21.44 -8.97
N PRO A 109 -5.38 -22.23 -9.78
CA PRO A 109 -5.45 -22.05 -11.23
C PRO A 109 -6.34 -20.87 -11.68
N SER A 110 -7.03 -20.21 -10.75
CA SER A 110 -7.89 -19.07 -11.03
C SER A 110 -7.11 -17.87 -11.56
N ILE A 111 -7.81 -17.01 -12.30
CA ILE A 111 -7.24 -15.75 -12.77
C ILE A 111 -6.82 -14.92 -11.54
N PRO A 112 -5.64 -14.28 -11.51
CA PRO A 112 -5.24 -13.43 -10.39
C PRO A 112 -6.25 -12.32 -10.10
N LEU A 113 -6.38 -11.94 -8.84
CA LEU A 113 -7.18 -10.79 -8.45
C LEU A 113 -6.47 -9.48 -8.88
N PRO A 114 -7.22 -8.46 -9.30
CA PRO A 114 -6.67 -7.12 -9.43
C PRO A 114 -6.21 -6.61 -8.05
N PHE A 115 -5.31 -5.62 -8.03
CA PHE A 115 -4.64 -5.24 -6.79
C PHE A 115 -5.61 -4.73 -5.70
N TRP A 116 -6.68 -4.01 -6.09
CA TRP A 116 -7.70 -3.54 -5.14
C TRP A 116 -8.49 -4.68 -4.50
N ASP A 117 -8.83 -5.72 -5.28
CA ASP A 117 -9.48 -6.92 -4.74
C ASP A 117 -8.53 -7.71 -3.86
N LYS A 118 -7.25 -7.79 -4.22
CA LYS A 118 -6.25 -8.46 -3.41
C LYS A 118 -6.04 -7.74 -2.07
N MET A 119 -5.98 -6.41 -2.05
CA MET A 119 -5.94 -5.64 -0.80
C MET A 119 -7.17 -5.91 0.04
N ARG A 120 -8.37 -5.81 -0.56
CA ARG A 120 -9.64 -6.11 0.12
C ARG A 120 -9.72 -7.54 0.64
N PHE A 121 -9.11 -8.51 -0.05
CA PHE A 121 -9.10 -9.92 0.35
C PHE A 121 -8.18 -10.20 1.54
N LEU A 122 -7.06 -9.49 1.63
CA LEU A 122 -5.99 -9.77 2.60
C LEU A 122 -6.03 -8.88 3.83
N LEU A 123 -6.53 -7.65 3.71
CA LEU A 123 -6.42 -6.62 4.74
C LEU A 123 -7.80 -6.27 5.29
N HIS A 124 -7.99 -6.54 6.58
CA HIS A 124 -9.26 -6.36 7.28
C HIS A 124 -9.07 -5.54 8.54
N GLY A 125 -9.75 -4.40 8.62
CA GLY A 125 -9.78 -3.59 9.83
C GLY A 125 -9.46 -2.13 9.57
N ARG A 126 -8.87 -1.47 10.57
CA ARG A 126 -8.68 -0.02 10.62
C ARG A 126 -7.23 0.33 10.89
N PHE A 127 -6.68 1.21 10.06
CA PHE A 127 -5.37 1.80 10.24
C PHE A 127 -5.51 3.31 10.37
N SER A 128 -5.06 3.87 11.48
CA SER A 128 -5.02 5.32 11.69
C SER A 128 -3.58 5.80 11.79
N TRP A 129 -3.24 6.87 11.11
CA TRP A 129 -1.90 7.46 11.16
C TRP A 129 -1.98 8.96 11.39
N LEU A 130 -1.32 9.42 12.45
CA LEU A 130 -1.15 10.83 12.77
C LEU A 130 0.32 11.20 12.59
N SER A 131 0.58 12.29 11.88
CA SER A 131 1.93 12.82 11.72
C SER A 131 1.92 14.33 11.83
N SER A 132 2.91 14.89 12.52
CA SER A 132 3.04 16.35 12.59
C SER A 132 3.41 16.92 11.21
N LYS A 133 4.28 16.22 10.48
CA LYS A 133 4.68 16.61 9.13
C LYS A 133 4.92 15.40 8.25
N VAL A 134 4.28 15.39 7.08
CA VAL A 134 4.58 14.46 5.99
C VAL A 134 5.10 15.28 4.81
N VAL A 135 6.18 14.84 4.17
CA VAL A 135 6.71 15.44 2.95
C VAL A 135 6.77 14.37 1.88
N THR A 136 6.07 14.59 0.77
CA THR A 136 6.16 13.70 -0.39
C THR A 136 6.79 14.46 -1.55
N THR A 137 7.95 13.99 -1.99
CA THR A 137 8.72 14.63 -3.06
C THR A 137 8.67 13.78 -4.31
N MET A 138 8.34 14.41 -5.43
CA MET A 138 8.34 13.77 -6.75
C MET A 138 9.45 14.38 -7.62
N LEU A 139 10.45 13.58 -7.97
CA LEU A 139 11.48 13.95 -8.94
C LEU A 139 10.94 13.74 -10.35
N ALA A 140 11.14 14.73 -11.23
CA ALA A 140 10.78 14.60 -12.64
C ALA A 140 11.88 13.90 -13.45
N SER A 141 13.13 13.96 -13.00
CA SER A 141 14.29 13.49 -13.73
C SER A 141 14.56 11.99 -13.57
N PRO A 142 15.03 11.29 -14.62
CA PRO A 142 15.55 9.94 -14.50
C PRO A 142 16.96 9.89 -13.88
N ASP A 143 17.62 11.04 -13.68
CA ASP A 143 18.89 11.14 -12.97
C ASP A 143 18.65 11.29 -11.46
N PRO A 144 19.05 10.32 -10.61
CA PRO A 144 18.83 10.38 -9.17
C PRO A 144 19.66 11.46 -8.46
N TYR A 145 20.67 12.02 -9.13
CA TYR A 145 21.49 13.11 -8.59
C TYR A 145 20.88 14.49 -8.88
N ASN A 146 19.86 14.55 -9.75
CA ASN A 146 19.17 15.79 -10.06
C ASN A 146 18.23 16.19 -8.92
N THR A 147 18.62 17.24 -8.20
CA THR A 147 17.84 17.86 -7.10
C THR A 147 17.06 19.10 -7.55
N THR A 148 17.16 19.47 -8.83
CA THR A 148 16.72 20.79 -9.30
C THR A 148 15.30 20.82 -9.85
N GLU A 149 14.70 19.69 -10.19
CA GLU A 149 13.37 19.60 -10.80
C GLU A 149 12.49 18.64 -9.99
N THR A 150 11.83 19.20 -8.96
CA THR A 150 11.01 18.42 -8.03
C THR A 150 9.68 19.12 -7.73
N VAL A 151 8.65 18.30 -7.52
CA VAL A 151 7.39 18.74 -6.92
C VAL A 151 7.39 18.25 -5.47
N GLU A 152 7.32 19.17 -4.54
CA GLU A 152 7.28 18.85 -3.11
C GLU A 152 5.89 19.13 -2.57
N MET A 153 5.28 18.13 -1.96
CA MET A 153 4.01 18.28 -1.24
C MET A 153 4.27 18.14 0.26
N CYS A 154 4.04 19.22 1.00
CA CYS A 154 4.08 19.24 2.45
C CYS A 154 2.66 19.06 2.98
N TRP A 155 2.47 18.06 3.83
CA TRP A 155 1.23 17.79 4.54
C TRP A 155 1.48 18.05 6.03
N ASP A 156 0.99 19.18 6.52
CA ASP A 156 1.08 19.60 7.92
C ASP A 156 -0.10 19.01 8.72
N GLU A 157 0.14 18.61 9.97
CA GLU A 157 -0.87 17.98 10.85
C GLU A 157 -1.65 16.87 10.13
N PHE A 158 -0.90 15.98 9.48
CA PHE A 158 -1.45 14.91 8.67
C PHE A 158 -2.16 13.86 9.54
N GLY A 159 -3.44 13.65 9.26
CA GLY A 159 -4.22 12.55 9.79
C GLY A 159 -4.79 11.70 8.67
N LEU A 160 -4.50 10.41 8.70
CA LEU A 160 -5.05 9.39 7.83
C LEU A 160 -5.88 8.41 8.66
N ASP A 161 -7.07 8.12 8.18
CA ASP A 161 -7.92 7.05 8.70
C ASP A 161 -8.31 6.15 7.53
N TRP A 162 -7.77 4.94 7.52
CA TRP A 162 -7.99 3.94 6.49
C TRP A 162 -8.79 2.78 7.05
N MET A 163 -9.97 2.57 6.49
CA MET A 163 -10.82 1.41 6.71
C MET A 163 -11.11 0.72 5.38
N LEU A 164 -11.62 -0.51 5.44
CA LEU A 164 -12.05 -1.21 4.24
C LEU A 164 -13.13 -0.39 3.51
N GLY A 165 -12.82 0.06 2.29
CA GLY A 165 -13.75 0.86 1.47
C GLY A 165 -13.71 2.36 1.67
N GLU A 166 -12.94 2.86 2.64
CA GLU A 166 -12.92 4.29 2.95
C GLU A 166 -11.54 4.76 3.41
N ILE A 167 -11.06 5.82 2.77
CA ILE A 167 -9.83 6.53 3.14
C ILE A 167 -10.22 7.97 3.45
N ARG A 168 -9.91 8.43 4.67
CA ARG A 168 -10.09 9.82 5.09
C ARG A 168 -8.73 10.43 5.39
N ILE A 169 -8.46 11.59 4.82
CA ILE A 169 -7.25 12.36 5.05
C ILE A 169 -7.66 13.74 5.53
N ARG A 170 -7.01 14.22 6.59
CA ARG A 170 -7.10 15.59 7.06
C ARG A 170 -5.69 16.16 7.19
N CYS A 171 -5.44 17.34 6.61
CA CYS A 171 -4.12 17.96 6.64
C CYS A 171 -4.17 19.42 6.18
N GLY A 172 -3.11 20.17 6.48
CA GLY A 172 -2.75 21.37 5.72
C GLY A 172 -1.85 20.98 4.55
N LEU A 173 -2.33 21.08 3.31
CA LEU A 173 -1.56 20.73 2.11
C LEU A 173 -0.93 21.97 1.47
N ARG A 174 0.38 21.91 1.25
CA ARG A 174 1.16 22.90 0.50
C ARG A 174 1.94 22.21 -0.59
N VAL A 175 1.80 22.68 -1.83
CA VAL A 175 2.54 22.14 -2.97
C VAL A 175 3.48 23.20 -3.53
N PHE A 176 4.75 22.84 -3.61
CA PHE A 176 5.83 23.66 -4.13
C PHE A 176 6.41 23.02 -5.38
N MET A 177 6.79 23.87 -6.33
CA MET A 177 7.59 23.48 -7.48
C MET A 177 9.00 24.02 -7.31
N ARG A 178 9.98 23.12 -7.32
CA ARG A 178 11.40 23.44 -7.34
C ARG A 178 11.90 23.25 -8.76
N THR A 179 12.45 24.31 -9.35
CA THR A 179 13.03 24.27 -10.70
C THR A 179 14.34 25.04 -10.70
N ALA A 180 15.28 24.70 -11.58
CA ALA A 180 16.46 25.54 -11.84
C ALA A 180 16.15 26.89 -12.53
N SER A 181 14.86 27.26 -12.62
CA SER A 181 14.35 28.39 -13.41
C SER A 181 13.77 29.49 -12.52
N ARG A 182 13.24 30.55 -13.14
CA ARG A 182 12.60 31.69 -12.46
C ARG A 182 11.45 31.32 -11.52
N TYR A 183 10.91 30.11 -11.62
CA TYR A 183 9.80 29.62 -10.82
C TYR A 183 10.22 28.77 -9.62
N ASP A 184 11.51 28.76 -9.26
CA ASP A 184 11.96 28.11 -8.04
C ASP A 184 11.21 28.63 -6.81
N ASP A 185 10.87 27.71 -5.90
CA ASP A 185 10.06 27.95 -4.70
C ASP A 185 8.64 28.50 -4.94
N SER A 186 8.08 28.30 -6.13
CA SER A 186 6.70 28.73 -6.41
C SER A 186 5.72 27.82 -5.69
N ARG A 187 4.93 28.40 -4.77
CA ARG A 187 3.79 27.73 -4.14
C ARG A 187 2.63 27.63 -5.13
N ILE A 188 2.39 26.42 -5.64
CA ILE A 188 1.32 26.13 -6.62
C ILE A 188 -0.04 26.02 -5.93
N LEU A 189 -0.08 25.37 -4.76
CA LEU A 189 -1.33 25.06 -4.07
C LEU A 189 -1.17 25.24 -2.56
N PHE A 190 -2.19 25.81 -1.94
CA PHE A 190 -2.27 26.02 -0.49
C PHE A 190 -3.69 25.72 -0.01
N LEU A 191 -3.86 24.63 0.74
CA LEU A 191 -5.13 24.19 1.32
C LEU A 191 -4.94 23.95 2.82
N PRO A 192 -5.26 24.94 3.68
CA PRO A 192 -4.86 24.93 5.10
C PRO A 192 -5.63 23.92 5.98
N ASP A 193 -6.87 23.57 5.64
CA ASP A 193 -7.65 22.50 6.31
C ASP A 193 -8.35 21.69 5.23
N LEU A 194 -7.56 20.87 4.54
CA LEU A 194 -8.04 19.92 3.54
C LEU A 194 -8.59 18.69 4.25
N LYS A 195 -9.86 18.37 3.96
CA LYS A 195 -10.50 17.10 4.28
C LYS A 195 -10.78 16.37 2.97
N LEU A 196 -10.02 15.31 2.73
CA LEU A 196 -10.19 14.42 1.60
C LEU A 196 -10.85 13.14 2.08
N ARG A 197 -11.92 12.73 1.42
CA ARG A 197 -12.59 11.45 1.62
C ARG A 197 -12.63 10.69 0.30
N VAL A 198 -12.08 9.50 0.27
CA VAL A 198 -12.12 8.57 -0.87
C VAL A 198 -12.94 7.37 -0.45
N LEU A 199 -14.04 7.11 -1.17
CA LEU A 199 -14.86 5.92 -1.01
C LEU A 199 -14.61 4.98 -2.18
N LEU A 200 -14.46 3.70 -1.85
CA LEU A 200 -14.25 2.61 -2.78
C LEU A 200 -15.47 1.70 -2.70
N ASP A 201 -16.18 1.54 -3.82
CA ASP A 201 -17.32 0.64 -3.93
C ASP A 201 -17.03 -0.44 -4.98
N TRP A 202 -17.03 -1.70 -4.54
CA TRP A 202 -16.67 -2.83 -5.39
C TRP A 202 -17.93 -3.45 -5.97
N ILE A 203 -18.05 -3.41 -7.29
CA ILE A 203 -19.14 -4.05 -8.00
C ILE A 203 -18.77 -5.52 -8.23
N CYS A 204 -19.38 -6.42 -7.46
CA CYS A 204 -19.12 -7.87 -7.48
C CYS A 204 -20.40 -8.65 -7.80
N SER A 205 -20.26 -9.92 -8.16
CA SER A 205 -21.43 -10.80 -8.36
C SER A 205 -21.99 -11.34 -7.05
N GLY A 206 -21.14 -11.54 -6.04
CA GLY A 206 -21.50 -11.84 -4.65
C GLY A 206 -21.36 -10.62 -3.73
N ASP A 207 -21.39 -10.87 -2.42
CA ASP A 207 -21.14 -9.83 -1.40
C ASP A 207 -19.68 -9.36 -1.47
N PRO A 208 -19.42 -8.05 -1.69
CA PRO A 208 -18.08 -7.49 -1.71
C PRO A 208 -17.28 -7.68 -0.42
N HIS A 209 -17.92 -7.90 0.72
CA HIS A 209 -17.27 -8.01 2.02
C HIS A 209 -17.09 -9.46 2.48
N ASP A 210 -17.71 -10.43 1.78
CA ASP A 210 -17.63 -11.85 2.12
C ASP A 210 -16.37 -12.49 1.53
N HIS A 211 -15.23 -12.14 2.11
CA HIS A 211 -13.93 -12.73 1.79
C HIS A 211 -13.74 -14.15 2.37
N HIS A 212 -14.68 -14.65 3.18
CA HIS A 212 -14.65 -16.00 3.74
C HIS A 212 -15.29 -17.02 2.81
N SER A 213 -16.18 -16.60 1.91
CA SER A 213 -16.75 -17.46 0.87
C SER A 213 -15.72 -17.96 -0.17
N VAL A 214 -14.53 -17.37 -0.21
CA VAL A 214 -13.48 -17.71 -1.20
C VAL A 214 -12.70 -18.93 -0.75
N THR A 215 -13.01 -20.07 -1.36
CA THR A 215 -12.28 -21.33 -1.14
C THR A 215 -11.32 -21.60 -2.28
N LEU A 216 -10.02 -21.64 -1.97
CA LEU A 216 -8.98 -21.96 -2.96
C LEU A 216 -8.96 -23.45 -3.32
N CYS A 217 -8.54 -23.76 -4.55
CA CYS A 217 -8.44 -25.12 -5.03
C CYS A 217 -7.05 -25.44 -5.57
N ALA A 218 -6.47 -26.52 -5.06
CA ALA A 218 -5.22 -27.06 -5.58
C ALA A 218 -5.43 -27.66 -6.98
N PRO A 219 -4.50 -27.46 -7.93
CA PRO A 219 -4.68 -27.91 -9.31
C PRO A 219 -4.99 -29.42 -9.45
N HIS A 220 -4.44 -30.25 -8.58
CA HIS A 220 -4.65 -31.71 -8.55
C HIS A 220 -5.99 -32.13 -7.91
N ARG A 221 -6.70 -31.23 -7.22
CA ARG A 221 -8.02 -31.47 -6.59
C ARG A 221 -9.17 -30.89 -7.43
N LEU A 222 -8.87 -30.33 -8.61
CA LEU A 222 -9.88 -29.88 -9.55
C LEU A 222 -10.69 -31.07 -10.10
N PRO A 223 -12.03 -30.95 -10.17
CA PRO A 223 -12.85 -31.94 -10.86
C PRO A 223 -12.46 -32.05 -12.34
N HIS A 224 -12.37 -33.27 -12.89
CA HIS A 224 -11.95 -33.51 -14.28
C HIS A 224 -12.78 -32.79 -15.36
N TYR A 225 -13.95 -32.27 -15.01
CA TYR A 225 -14.89 -31.57 -15.90
C TYR A 225 -14.90 -30.05 -15.70
N SER A 226 -14.10 -29.48 -14.79
CA SER A 226 -14.02 -28.03 -14.62
C SER A 226 -12.98 -27.43 -15.57
N THR A 227 -13.43 -26.91 -16.72
CA THR A 227 -12.58 -26.15 -17.65
C THR A 227 -12.34 -24.71 -17.20
N ASP A 228 -13.31 -24.11 -16.50
CA ASP A 228 -13.28 -22.69 -16.10
C ASP A 228 -13.38 -22.53 -14.58
N HIS A 229 -12.38 -23.04 -13.87
CA HIS A 229 -12.32 -22.89 -12.42
C HIS A 229 -11.88 -21.45 -12.04
N ASP A 230 -12.70 -20.78 -11.22
CA ASP A 230 -12.34 -19.50 -10.59
C ASP A 230 -12.86 -19.47 -9.15
N SER A 231 -11.95 -19.70 -8.19
CA SER A 231 -12.14 -19.60 -6.75
C SER A 231 -12.64 -18.22 -6.32
N TYR A 232 -12.29 -17.18 -7.08
CA TYR A 232 -12.64 -15.80 -6.75
C TYR A 232 -13.89 -15.29 -7.45
N ARG A 233 -14.56 -16.10 -8.28
CA ARG A 233 -15.62 -15.62 -9.19
C ARG A 233 -16.71 -14.76 -8.53
N ALA A 234 -17.17 -15.14 -7.34
CA ALA A 234 -18.18 -14.40 -6.60
C ALA A 234 -17.62 -13.10 -5.99
N PHE A 235 -16.37 -13.15 -5.52
CA PHE A 235 -15.68 -12.05 -4.85
C PHE A 235 -15.05 -11.04 -5.82
N ARG A 236 -14.61 -11.48 -7.00
CA ARG A 236 -13.92 -10.66 -8.01
C ARG A 236 -14.82 -9.51 -8.44
N SER A 237 -14.27 -8.31 -8.36
CA SER A 237 -14.95 -7.11 -8.85
C SER A 237 -14.93 -7.07 -10.38
N SER A 238 -16.05 -6.69 -10.99
CA SER A 238 -16.10 -6.29 -12.40
C SER A 238 -15.59 -4.87 -12.59
N SER A 239 -15.84 -4.00 -11.60
CA SER A 239 -15.42 -2.60 -11.57
C SER A 239 -15.29 -2.10 -10.14
N LEU A 240 -14.55 -1.00 -9.99
CA LEU A 240 -14.37 -0.28 -8.74
C LEU A 240 -14.86 1.15 -8.96
N ASP A 241 -15.92 1.53 -8.27
CA ASP A 241 -16.44 2.90 -8.31
C ASP A 241 -15.72 3.72 -7.23
N LEU A 242 -15.13 4.84 -7.65
CA LEU A 242 -14.35 5.73 -6.79
C LEU A 242 -15.07 7.06 -6.63
N SER A 243 -15.42 7.40 -5.40
CA SER A 243 -16.00 8.69 -5.06
C SER A 243 -15.00 9.51 -4.23
N LEU A 244 -14.56 10.64 -4.77
CA LEU A 244 -13.64 11.55 -4.10
C LEU A 244 -14.39 12.81 -3.67
N THR A 245 -14.34 13.13 -2.38
CA THR A 245 -14.90 14.36 -1.81
C THR A 245 -13.77 15.21 -1.25
N PHE A 246 -13.73 16.48 -1.65
CA PHE A 246 -12.77 17.47 -1.19
C PHE A 246 -13.54 18.57 -0.47
N ASP A 247 -13.25 18.76 0.81
CA ASP A 247 -13.72 19.90 1.58
C ASP A 247 -12.50 20.70 2.05
N VAL A 248 -12.55 22.01 1.85
CA VAL A 248 -11.46 22.92 2.18
C VAL A 248 -12.09 24.06 2.95
N ALA A 249 -11.79 24.14 4.24
CA ALA A 249 -12.17 25.30 5.01
C ALA A 249 -11.22 26.46 4.68
N ALA A 250 -11.76 27.67 4.55
CA ALA A 250 -10.93 28.87 4.51
C ALA A 250 -10.16 28.96 5.81
N GLY A 251 -8.84 28.82 5.75
CA GLY A 251 -7.98 28.93 6.92
C GLY A 251 -8.21 30.27 7.61
N ALA A 252 -8.29 30.26 8.94
CA ALA A 252 -8.25 31.45 9.77
C ALA A 252 -6.84 32.05 9.74
N GLY A 253 -6.45 32.62 8.60
CA GLY A 253 -5.13 33.21 8.39
C GLY A 253 -5.12 33.90 7.04
N ASN A 254 -4.97 35.23 7.05
CA ASN A 254 -4.86 36.07 5.87
C ASN A 254 -4.00 35.40 4.81
N GLY A 255 -4.58 35.21 3.63
CA GLY A 255 -3.79 34.97 2.44
C GLY A 255 -2.91 36.19 2.19
N ASP A 256 -1.68 36.16 2.71
CA ASP A 256 -0.57 36.80 2.01
C ASP A 256 -0.41 36.02 0.69
N THR A 257 -1.22 36.45 -0.28
CA THR A 257 -0.80 36.45 -1.67
C THR A 257 0.58 37.08 -1.69
N GLY A 258 1.60 36.26 -1.99
CA GLY A 258 3.00 36.62 -1.87
C GLY A 258 3.25 38.07 -2.26
N ASP A 259 3.70 38.85 -1.28
CA ASP A 259 4.31 40.13 -1.54
C ASP A 259 5.40 39.88 -2.59
N ARG A 260 5.24 40.54 -3.73
CA ARG A 260 6.30 40.67 -4.71
C ARG A 260 7.48 41.28 -3.97
N LEU A 261 8.53 40.50 -3.70
CA LEU A 261 9.81 41.08 -3.35
C LEU A 261 10.24 41.98 -4.52
N PRO A 262 10.45 43.29 -4.29
CA PRO A 262 10.87 44.19 -5.35
C PRO A 262 12.37 43.98 -5.65
N HIS A 263 12.62 43.70 -6.93
CA HIS A 263 13.91 43.75 -7.68
C HIS A 263 14.97 42.70 -7.38
#